data_AF-A0A1R4KTG6-F1
#
_entry.id   AF-A0A1R4KTG6-F1
#
_cell.length_a   1.000
_cell.length_b   1.000
_cell.length_c   1.000
_cell.angle_alpha   90.00
_cell.angle_beta   90.00
_cell.angle_gamma   90.00
#
_symmetry.space_group_name_H-M   'P 1'
#
loop_
_entity.id
_entity.type
_entity.pdbx_description
1 polymer ?
#
loop_
_entity_poly.entity_id
_entity_poly.type
_entity_poly.pdbx_seq_one_letter_code
_entity_poly.pdbx_strand_id
1 'polypeptide(L)'
;MSVTAPQGFEAAGVAVGLKTTGKPDVAVVVNRGPRKIGAAVFTTNRAKANPILWSQKVIIDRVVEAIVLNSGGANCFTGDFGFQTTHLTAETAAELLEVSAADILVCSTGLIGTGGEEFRGKVLDGVEQAMAALSTDGGHSAAEAIMTTDTIAKTAEVSRDGWTIGGMAKGAGMLAPGLATMLVVITTDADLDASEADAALRSATGVSFDRLDSDGCMSTNDQVTLLANGASGIRPDLDAFTTALTELCRELAQKLQTDAEGASHDITIEVTNAMTEHEAVEVGRSVARNNLFKAAVFGNDPNWGRVLAAIGTTSAQFDPYDVDVSMNGVRVCTAGGPDRPREEVDLTPRAMHLEIDLKVGSATATILTNDLTHDYVHENSAYAS
;
A
#
# COMPACT_ATOMS: atom_id res chain seq x y z
N MET A 1 -3.35 -5.95 17.13
CA MET A 1 -2.64 -7.12 16.60
C MET A 1 -2.51 -6.93 15.09
N SER A 2 -2.04 -7.92 14.32
CA SER A 2 -1.58 -7.78 12.92
C SER A 2 -2.17 -8.91 12.06
N VAL A 3 -1.46 -9.41 11.04
CA VAL A 3 -1.81 -10.56 10.21
C VAL A 3 -2.09 -11.88 10.95
N THR A 4 -1.77 -11.97 12.24
CA THR A 4 -2.11 -13.13 13.08
C THR A 4 -3.27 -12.85 14.05
N ALA A 5 -3.94 -11.70 13.93
CA ALA A 5 -5.15 -11.41 14.71
C ALA A 5 -6.31 -12.37 14.37
N PRO A 6 -6.56 -12.73 13.09
CA PRO A 6 -7.55 -13.75 12.77
C PRO A 6 -7.04 -15.16 13.13
N GLN A 7 -7.97 -16.04 13.47
CA GLN A 7 -7.66 -17.44 13.79
C GLN A 7 -7.06 -18.18 12.58
N GLY A 8 -6.21 -19.18 12.85
CA GLY A 8 -5.65 -20.04 11.80
C GLY A 8 -4.55 -19.37 10.97
N PHE A 9 -3.86 -18.36 11.50
CA PHE A 9 -2.65 -17.80 10.91
C PHE A 9 -1.48 -17.86 11.88
N GLU A 10 -0.31 -18.19 11.35
CA GLU A 10 0.97 -18.07 12.03
C GLU A 10 1.86 -17.15 11.20
N ALA A 11 2.75 -16.41 11.86
CA ALA A 11 3.74 -15.60 11.17
C ALA A 11 5.06 -15.59 11.92
N ALA A 12 6.11 -15.18 11.23
CA ALA A 12 7.41 -14.89 11.81
C ALA A 12 8.13 -13.83 10.98
N GLY A 13 9.01 -13.07 11.64
CA GLY A 13 10.00 -12.22 11.02
C GLY A 13 11.36 -12.45 11.67
N VAL A 14 12.40 -12.66 10.86
CA VAL A 14 13.75 -13.00 11.30
C VAL A 14 14.79 -12.11 10.62
N ALA A 15 15.97 -11.99 11.23
CA ALA A 15 17.09 -11.23 10.69
C ALA A 15 18.16 -12.17 10.15
N VAL A 16 18.39 -12.13 8.83
CA VAL A 16 19.42 -12.91 8.14
C VAL A 16 20.47 -12.04 7.45
N GLY A 17 20.40 -10.72 7.65
CA GLY A 17 21.44 -9.78 7.22
C GLY A 17 21.38 -9.44 5.73
N LEU A 18 20.18 -9.43 5.16
CA LEU A 18 19.89 -8.72 3.91
C LEU A 18 19.99 -7.21 4.13
N LYS A 19 19.56 -6.72 5.30
CA LYS A 19 19.75 -5.32 5.72
C LYS A 19 21.02 -5.18 6.58
N THR A 20 21.80 -4.13 6.32
CA THR A 20 23.01 -3.80 7.11
C THR A 20 22.71 -3.34 8.54
N THR A 21 21.45 -3.01 8.84
CA THR A 21 21.00 -2.53 10.15
C THR A 21 20.89 -3.64 11.21
N GLY A 22 20.92 -4.91 10.80
CA GLY A 22 20.70 -6.06 11.69
C GLY A 22 19.24 -6.23 12.16
N LYS A 23 18.32 -5.40 11.65
CA LYS A 23 16.87 -5.57 11.88
C LYS A 23 16.34 -6.78 11.09
N PRO A 24 15.22 -7.39 11.51
CA PRO A 24 14.54 -8.45 10.75
C PRO A 24 14.33 -8.06 9.28
N ASP A 25 14.48 -9.01 8.36
CA ASP A 25 14.50 -8.77 6.92
C ASP A 25 13.91 -9.90 6.06
N VAL A 26 13.49 -11.01 6.67
CA VAL A 26 12.65 -12.04 6.04
C VAL A 26 11.44 -12.33 6.91
N ALA A 27 10.26 -12.37 6.30
CA ALA A 27 9.00 -12.69 6.94
C ALA A 27 8.27 -13.83 6.23
N VAL A 28 7.54 -14.64 7.00
CA VAL A 28 6.62 -15.63 6.46
C VAL A 28 5.28 -15.51 7.17
N VAL A 29 4.18 -15.56 6.42
CA VAL A 29 2.82 -15.69 6.96
C VAL A 29 2.23 -16.98 6.40
N VAL A 30 1.79 -17.88 7.28
CA VAL A 30 1.24 -19.20 6.92
C VAL A 30 -0.23 -19.26 7.30
N ASN A 31 -1.03 -19.71 6.33
CA ASN A 31 -2.44 -20.01 6.52
C ASN A 31 -2.60 -21.45 7.04
N ARG A 32 -2.93 -21.62 8.32
CA ARG A 32 -3.24 -22.90 8.97
C ARG A 32 -4.74 -23.23 9.00
N GLY A 33 -5.58 -22.35 8.45
CA GLY A 33 -7.03 -22.53 8.48
C GLY A 33 -7.56 -23.56 7.47
N PRO A 34 -8.87 -23.88 7.55
CA PRO A 34 -9.49 -24.93 6.76
C PRO A 34 -9.60 -24.62 5.26
N ARG A 35 -9.59 -23.33 4.88
CA ARG A 35 -9.56 -22.89 3.48
C ARG A 35 -8.25 -22.19 3.15
N LYS A 36 -7.85 -22.27 1.89
CA LYS A 36 -6.58 -21.73 1.36
C LYS A 36 -6.81 -20.60 0.38
N ILE A 37 -7.85 -19.79 0.58
CA ILE A 37 -8.26 -18.82 -0.42
C ILE A 37 -7.32 -17.62 -0.40
N GLY A 38 -6.74 -17.33 -1.55
CA GLY A 38 -5.92 -16.14 -1.78
C GLY A 38 -6.50 -15.25 -2.87
N ALA A 39 -6.47 -13.93 -2.64
CA ALA A 39 -6.68 -12.92 -3.67
C ALA A 39 -5.53 -11.92 -3.65
N ALA A 40 -5.16 -11.39 -4.81
CA ALA A 40 -4.10 -10.39 -4.90
C ALA A 40 -4.36 -9.35 -5.99
N VAL A 41 -3.92 -8.12 -5.73
CA VAL A 41 -3.74 -7.07 -6.72
C VAL A 41 -2.24 -6.74 -6.82
N PHE A 42 -1.77 -6.48 -8.04
CA PHE A 42 -0.35 -6.34 -8.35
C PHE A 42 -0.08 -5.07 -9.12
N THR A 43 1.16 -4.58 -9.02
CA THR A 43 1.59 -3.40 -9.75
C THR A 43 1.21 -3.44 -11.23
N THR A 44 0.78 -2.29 -11.75
CA THR A 44 0.53 -2.09 -13.19
C THR A 44 1.78 -1.64 -13.95
N ASN A 45 2.90 -1.47 -13.24
CA ASN A 45 4.18 -1.17 -13.85
C ASN A 45 4.56 -2.26 -14.85
N ARG A 46 5.11 -1.84 -16.00
CA ARG A 46 5.56 -2.76 -17.07
C ARG A 46 6.88 -3.43 -16.70
N ALA A 47 7.68 -2.77 -15.88
CA ALA A 47 8.98 -3.21 -15.40
C ALA A 47 8.88 -4.14 -14.18
N LYS A 48 8.00 -5.14 -14.23
CA LYS A 48 7.67 -6.00 -13.08
C LYS A 48 8.88 -6.79 -12.58
N ALA A 49 9.03 -6.86 -11.26
CA ALA A 49 10.05 -7.69 -10.62
C ALA A 49 9.76 -9.19 -10.73
N ASN A 50 10.78 -10.02 -10.54
CA ASN A 50 10.67 -11.48 -10.56
C ASN A 50 9.62 -12.05 -9.59
N PRO A 51 9.54 -11.62 -8.31
CA PRO A 51 8.48 -12.06 -7.39
C PRO A 51 7.07 -11.75 -7.88
N ILE A 52 6.86 -10.61 -8.55
CA ILE A 52 5.55 -10.27 -9.13
C ILE A 52 5.19 -11.21 -10.28
N LEU A 53 6.15 -11.53 -11.16
CA LEU A 53 5.93 -12.44 -12.27
C LEU A 53 5.61 -13.87 -11.80
N TRP A 54 6.23 -14.31 -10.71
CA TRP A 54 5.93 -15.57 -10.04
C TRP A 54 4.53 -15.55 -9.42
N SER A 55 4.28 -14.60 -8.51
CA SER A 55 3.05 -14.48 -7.74
C SER A 55 1.82 -14.31 -8.64
N GLN A 56 1.95 -13.64 -9.78
CA GLN A 56 0.88 -13.55 -10.80
C GLN A 56 0.51 -14.88 -11.45
N LYS A 57 1.46 -15.80 -11.58
CA LYS A 57 1.20 -17.13 -12.17
C LYS A 57 0.58 -18.09 -11.17
N VAL A 58 1.09 -18.10 -9.94
CA VAL A 58 0.71 -19.10 -8.95
C VAL A 58 -0.65 -18.79 -8.30
N ILE A 59 -1.02 -17.50 -8.18
CA ILE A 59 -2.32 -17.10 -7.62
C ILE A 59 -3.54 -17.45 -8.49
N ILE A 60 -3.36 -17.98 -9.72
CA ILE A 60 -4.43 -18.10 -10.72
C ILE A 60 -5.58 -18.99 -10.22
N ASP A 61 -5.29 -20.09 -9.53
CA ASP A 61 -6.29 -21.02 -8.99
C ASP A 61 -6.83 -20.60 -7.61
N ARG A 62 -6.32 -19.49 -7.06
CA ARG A 62 -6.73 -18.87 -5.79
C ARG A 62 -6.39 -19.71 -4.56
N VAL A 63 -5.46 -20.65 -4.68
CA VAL A 63 -4.94 -21.43 -3.55
C VAL A 63 -3.63 -20.80 -3.05
N VAL A 64 -3.59 -20.42 -1.77
CA VAL A 64 -2.41 -19.87 -1.11
C VAL A 64 -2.29 -20.42 0.30
N GLU A 65 -1.19 -21.13 0.53
CA GLU A 65 -0.80 -21.73 1.81
C GLU A 65 0.06 -20.77 2.62
N ALA A 66 0.95 -20.01 1.96
CA ALA A 66 1.80 -19.03 2.62
C ALA A 66 2.26 -17.91 1.69
N ILE A 67 2.75 -16.85 2.30
CA ILE A 67 3.45 -15.76 1.62
C ILE A 67 4.81 -15.52 2.29
N VAL A 68 5.86 -15.54 1.48
CA VAL A 68 7.24 -15.23 1.90
C VAL A 68 7.56 -13.81 1.44
N LEU A 69 8.08 -12.99 2.35
CA LEU A 69 8.45 -11.61 2.07
C LEU A 69 9.90 -11.36 2.49
N ASN A 70 10.68 -10.68 1.67
CA ASN A 70 12.00 -10.19 2.07
C ASN A 70 12.12 -8.66 1.89
N SER A 71 12.88 -8.03 2.77
CA SER A 71 13.33 -6.65 2.63
C SER A 71 14.85 -6.58 2.48
N GLY A 72 15.37 -5.52 1.87
CA GLY A 72 16.81 -5.36 1.59
C GLY A 72 17.26 -5.76 0.16
N GLY A 73 16.31 -6.16 -0.69
CA GLY A 73 16.56 -6.36 -2.12
C GLY A 73 15.27 -6.68 -2.86
N ALA A 74 14.94 -5.90 -3.89
CA ALA A 74 13.66 -6.05 -4.62
C ALA A 74 13.63 -7.26 -5.56
N ASN A 75 14.77 -7.90 -5.82
CA ASN A 75 14.91 -8.96 -6.82
C ASN A 75 14.26 -8.56 -8.18
N CYS A 76 14.47 -7.30 -8.55
CA CYS A 76 13.95 -6.68 -9.76
C CYS A 76 15.09 -6.46 -10.75
N PHE A 77 14.87 -6.76 -12.03
CA PHE A 77 15.89 -6.69 -13.10
C PHE A 77 17.18 -7.49 -12.84
N THR A 78 17.06 -8.63 -12.15
CA THR A 78 18.17 -9.56 -11.85
C THR A 78 18.21 -10.77 -12.79
N GLY A 79 17.48 -10.72 -13.91
CA GLY A 79 17.44 -11.74 -14.96
C GLY A 79 16.94 -13.11 -14.49
N ASP A 80 17.27 -14.15 -15.26
CA ASP A 80 16.87 -15.55 -14.98
C ASP A 80 17.34 -16.04 -13.60
N PHE A 81 18.50 -15.56 -13.16
CA PHE A 81 19.03 -15.85 -11.83
C PHE A 81 18.06 -15.40 -10.72
N GLY A 82 17.52 -14.19 -10.83
CA GLY A 82 16.56 -13.66 -9.88
C GLY A 82 15.21 -14.37 -9.93
N PHE A 83 14.77 -14.79 -11.12
CA PHE A 83 13.58 -15.61 -11.25
C PHE A 83 13.76 -16.98 -10.57
N GLN A 84 14.92 -17.64 -10.76
CA GLN A 84 15.26 -18.87 -10.03
C GLN A 84 15.35 -18.66 -8.51
N THR A 85 15.88 -17.53 -8.05
CA THR A 85 15.88 -17.21 -6.61
C THR A 85 14.46 -17.14 -6.06
N THR A 86 13.52 -16.54 -6.80
CA THR A 86 12.10 -16.50 -6.41
C THR A 86 11.51 -17.91 -6.34
N HIS A 87 11.79 -18.74 -7.35
CA HIS A 87 11.32 -20.12 -7.41
C HIS A 87 11.83 -20.95 -6.22
N LEU A 88 13.14 -20.92 -5.96
CA LEU A 88 13.76 -21.61 -4.84
C LEU A 88 13.20 -21.13 -3.50
N THR A 89 12.92 -19.83 -3.35
CA THR A 89 12.29 -19.28 -2.15
C THR A 89 10.92 -19.92 -1.89
N ALA A 90 10.10 -20.06 -2.95
CA ALA A 90 8.81 -20.73 -2.87
C ALA A 90 8.95 -22.24 -2.62
N GLU A 91 9.89 -22.92 -3.29
CA GLU A 91 10.16 -24.35 -3.09
C GLU A 91 10.62 -24.65 -1.66
N THR A 92 11.57 -23.89 -1.10
CA THR A 92 12.04 -24.06 0.28
C THR A 92 10.88 -23.92 1.27
N ALA A 93 10.03 -22.91 1.11
CA ALA A 93 8.85 -22.75 1.97
C ALA A 93 7.85 -23.90 1.79
N ALA A 94 7.61 -24.33 0.56
CA ALA A 94 6.68 -25.40 0.25
C ALA A 94 7.13 -26.76 0.79
N GLU A 95 8.42 -27.08 0.69
CA GLU A 95 9.01 -28.30 1.25
C GLU A 95 8.83 -28.36 2.76
N LEU A 96 9.06 -27.23 3.46
CA LEU A 96 8.88 -27.14 4.91
C LEU A 96 7.42 -27.21 5.37
N LEU A 97 6.46 -26.90 4.48
CA LEU A 97 5.02 -27.04 4.74
C LEU A 97 4.42 -28.33 4.20
N GLU A 98 5.18 -29.10 3.42
CA GLU A 98 4.70 -30.27 2.66
C GLU A 98 3.55 -29.92 1.68
N VAL A 99 3.63 -28.78 1.00
CA VAL A 99 2.63 -28.28 0.03
C VAL A 99 3.25 -28.04 -1.36
N SER A 100 2.45 -27.57 -2.32
CA SER A 100 2.96 -27.18 -3.63
C SER A 100 3.67 -25.82 -3.56
N ALA A 101 4.80 -25.67 -4.25
CA ALA A 101 5.40 -24.34 -4.46
C ALA A 101 4.44 -23.37 -5.17
N ALA A 102 3.50 -23.89 -5.97
CA ALA A 102 2.46 -23.09 -6.59
C ALA A 102 1.41 -22.55 -5.58
N ASP A 103 1.46 -22.94 -4.32
CA ASP A 103 0.60 -22.37 -3.27
C ASP A 103 1.34 -21.32 -2.44
N ILE A 104 2.57 -20.94 -2.83
CA ILE A 104 3.42 -19.99 -2.12
C ILE A 104 3.58 -18.70 -2.93
N LEU A 105 3.13 -17.58 -2.36
CA LEU A 105 3.41 -16.25 -2.88
C LEU A 105 4.78 -15.77 -2.39
N VAL A 106 5.46 -15.01 -3.24
CA VAL A 106 6.75 -14.39 -2.90
C VAL A 106 6.69 -12.90 -3.16
N CYS A 107 7.17 -12.11 -2.20
CA CYS A 107 7.30 -10.67 -2.28
C CYS A 107 8.72 -10.25 -1.91
N SER A 108 9.22 -9.20 -2.57
CA SER A 108 10.53 -8.64 -2.27
C SER A 108 10.46 -7.12 -2.35
N THR A 109 11.21 -6.42 -1.50
CA THR A 109 11.35 -4.95 -1.53
C THR A 109 12.78 -4.53 -1.21
N GLY A 110 13.21 -3.40 -1.78
CA GLY A 110 14.54 -2.81 -1.61
C GLY A 110 15.17 -2.42 -2.96
N LEU A 111 16.50 -2.44 -3.03
CA LEU A 111 17.23 -2.00 -4.22
C LEU A 111 16.90 -2.84 -5.47
N ILE A 112 16.75 -2.14 -6.60
CA ILE A 112 16.61 -2.73 -7.94
C ILE A 112 18.00 -3.09 -8.49
N GLY A 113 18.11 -4.20 -9.23
CA GLY A 113 19.36 -4.64 -9.84
C GLY A 113 20.36 -5.27 -8.87
N THR A 114 20.01 -5.40 -7.59
CA THR A 114 20.81 -6.11 -6.58
C THR A 114 20.34 -7.56 -6.42
N GLY A 115 21.29 -8.49 -6.42
CA GLY A 115 21.03 -9.93 -6.28
C GLY A 115 22.35 -10.71 -6.21
N GLY A 116 22.33 -11.98 -6.58
CA GLY A 116 23.49 -12.87 -6.55
C GLY A 116 23.37 -13.98 -5.50
N GLU A 117 24.40 -14.82 -5.42
CA GLU A 117 24.37 -16.03 -4.58
C GLU A 117 24.28 -15.72 -3.09
N GLU A 118 24.95 -14.66 -2.61
CA GLU A 118 24.86 -14.27 -1.20
C GLU A 118 23.42 -13.83 -0.84
N PHE A 119 22.80 -13.01 -1.68
CA PHE A 119 21.40 -12.60 -1.50
C PHE A 119 20.47 -13.80 -1.48
N ARG A 120 20.61 -14.72 -2.45
CA ARG A 120 19.81 -15.95 -2.51
C ARG A 120 20.00 -16.78 -1.25
N GLY A 121 21.25 -17.08 -0.86
CA GLY A 121 21.55 -17.90 0.31
C GLY A 121 20.93 -17.33 1.59
N LYS A 122 21.02 -16.02 1.80
CA LYS A 122 20.37 -15.33 2.92
C LYS A 122 18.85 -15.42 2.87
N VAL A 123 18.23 -15.23 1.71
CA VAL A 123 16.77 -15.36 1.58
C VAL A 123 16.31 -16.78 1.95
N LEU A 124 16.96 -17.82 1.43
CA LEU A 124 16.59 -19.21 1.72
C LEU A 124 16.80 -19.58 3.21
N ASP A 125 17.94 -19.19 3.79
CA ASP A 125 18.21 -19.34 5.22
C ASP A 125 17.16 -18.59 6.06
N GLY A 126 16.75 -17.39 5.62
CA GLY A 126 15.68 -16.63 6.27
C GLY A 126 14.33 -17.33 6.22
N VAL A 127 14.01 -18.02 5.13
CA VAL A 127 12.79 -18.84 5.04
C VAL A 127 12.85 -19.98 6.05
N GLU A 128 13.95 -20.75 6.09
CA GLU A 128 14.13 -21.85 7.05
C GLU A 128 13.99 -21.38 8.50
N GLN A 129 14.68 -20.28 8.85
CA GLN A 129 14.62 -19.71 10.19
C GLN A 129 13.23 -19.15 10.54
N ALA A 130 12.57 -18.45 9.61
CA ALA A 130 11.23 -17.93 9.83
C ALA A 130 10.21 -19.06 10.02
N MET A 131 10.31 -20.12 9.23
CA MET A 131 9.44 -21.30 9.37
C MET A 131 9.61 -21.99 10.74
N ALA A 132 10.85 -22.10 11.23
CA ALA A 132 11.12 -22.64 12.56
C ALA A 132 10.60 -21.74 13.70
N ALA A 133 10.39 -20.45 13.44
CA ALA A 133 9.97 -19.44 14.41
C ALA A 133 8.48 -19.06 14.31
N LEU A 134 7.69 -19.76 13.50
CA LEU A 134 6.25 -19.49 13.32
C LEU A 134 5.51 -19.49 14.65
N SER A 135 4.66 -18.49 14.81
CA SER A 135 3.83 -18.32 15.99
C SER A 135 2.54 -17.57 15.65
N THR A 136 1.48 -17.85 16.39
CA THR A 136 0.23 -17.07 16.39
C THR A 136 0.44 -15.64 16.89
N ASP A 137 1.53 -15.37 17.61
CA ASP A 137 1.89 -14.02 18.09
C ASP A 137 2.93 -13.33 17.18
N GLY A 138 3.39 -14.00 16.12
CA GLY A 138 4.50 -13.51 15.28
C GLY A 138 4.11 -12.43 14.26
N GLY A 139 2.85 -11.96 14.25
CA GLY A 139 2.39 -10.94 13.31
C GLY A 139 3.09 -9.59 13.45
N HIS A 140 3.62 -9.24 14.63
CA HIS A 140 4.40 -8.00 14.81
C HIS A 140 5.80 -8.10 14.24
N SER A 141 6.53 -9.20 14.52
CA SER A 141 7.87 -9.41 13.99
C SER A 141 7.87 -9.54 12.46
N ALA A 142 6.85 -10.17 11.88
CA ALA A 142 6.64 -10.20 10.43
C ALA A 142 6.48 -8.77 9.84
N ALA A 143 5.71 -7.91 10.50
CA ALA A 143 5.53 -6.52 10.07
C ALA A 143 6.83 -5.69 10.17
N GLU A 144 7.66 -5.92 11.18
CA GLU A 144 8.99 -5.30 11.29
C GLU A 144 9.95 -5.79 10.19
N ALA A 145 9.87 -7.08 9.85
CA ALA A 145 10.76 -7.70 8.87
C ALA A 145 10.57 -7.19 7.44
N ILE A 146 9.38 -6.74 7.08
CA ILE A 146 9.11 -6.22 5.74
C ILE A 146 9.52 -4.75 5.56
N MET A 147 9.76 -4.00 6.64
CA MET A 147 10.11 -2.56 6.60
C MET A 147 11.43 -2.29 5.85
N THR A 148 11.50 -1.16 5.13
CA THR A 148 12.74 -0.63 4.53
C THR A 148 13.12 0.72 5.14
N THR A 149 12.60 1.80 4.55
CA THR A 149 12.78 3.20 4.96
C THR A 149 11.70 3.64 5.94
N ASP A 150 10.68 2.80 6.15
CA ASP A 150 9.64 2.95 7.16
C ASP A 150 10.25 3.24 8.55
N THR A 151 9.67 4.19 9.28
CA THR A 151 10.09 4.49 10.66
C THR A 151 9.33 3.64 11.68
N ILE A 152 8.13 3.19 11.32
CA ILE A 152 7.26 2.35 12.16
C ILE A 152 6.62 1.19 11.40
N ALA A 153 6.39 0.08 12.10
CA ALA A 153 5.64 -1.07 11.58
C ALA A 153 4.15 -0.71 11.46
N LYS A 154 3.56 -0.91 10.29
CA LYS A 154 2.17 -0.54 10.00
C LYS A 154 1.30 -1.79 10.06
N THR A 155 0.45 -1.87 11.08
CA THR A 155 -0.46 -3.00 11.33
C THR A 155 -1.85 -2.49 11.61
N ALA A 156 -2.90 -3.24 11.27
CA ALA A 156 -4.29 -2.88 11.50
C ALA A 156 -5.13 -4.13 11.78
N GLU A 157 -6.27 -3.94 12.42
CA GLU A 157 -7.18 -5.02 12.81
C GLU A 157 -8.62 -4.52 12.88
N VAL A 158 -9.55 -5.27 12.31
CA VAL A 158 -10.99 -5.00 12.37
C VAL A 158 -11.72 -6.29 12.70
N SER A 159 -12.44 -6.30 13.82
CA SER A 159 -13.33 -7.41 14.20
C SER A 159 -14.80 -7.00 14.15
N ARG A 160 -15.65 -7.86 13.60
CA ARG A 160 -17.10 -7.69 13.49
C ARG A 160 -17.76 -9.05 13.63
N ASP A 161 -18.87 -9.13 14.37
CA ASP A 161 -19.77 -10.29 14.38
C ASP A 161 -19.10 -11.67 14.51
N GLY A 162 -17.97 -11.74 15.24
CA GLY A 162 -17.24 -12.98 15.50
C GLY A 162 -16.16 -13.38 14.49
N TRP A 163 -15.93 -12.59 13.44
CA TRP A 163 -14.81 -12.73 12.50
C TRP A 163 -13.88 -11.52 12.57
N THR A 164 -12.64 -11.69 12.12
CA THR A 164 -11.57 -10.70 12.21
C THR A 164 -10.80 -10.59 10.91
N ILE A 165 -10.45 -9.35 10.54
CA ILE A 165 -9.48 -9.03 9.50
C ILE A 165 -8.24 -8.44 10.19
N GLY A 166 -7.07 -8.99 9.88
CA GLY A 166 -5.77 -8.46 10.31
C GLY A 166 -4.97 -8.02 9.10
N GLY A 167 -4.08 -7.05 9.26
CA GLY A 167 -3.24 -6.60 8.17
C GLY A 167 -1.91 -6.01 8.61
N MET A 168 -0.93 -6.12 7.72
CA MET A 168 0.34 -5.41 7.80
C MET A 168 0.67 -4.77 6.45
N ALA A 169 1.32 -3.61 6.49
CA ALA A 169 1.76 -2.90 5.30
C ALA A 169 3.19 -2.38 5.47
N LYS A 170 3.88 -2.25 4.34
CA LYS A 170 5.16 -1.55 4.19
C LYS A 170 5.02 -0.48 3.13
N GLY A 171 5.73 0.63 3.28
CA GLY A 171 5.90 1.69 2.28
C GLY A 171 6.11 3.05 2.95
N ALA A 172 7.12 3.80 2.50
CA ALA A 172 7.43 5.15 2.97
C ALA A 172 7.88 6.06 1.81
N GLY A 173 8.60 5.51 0.82
CA GLY A 173 8.87 6.12 -0.49
C GLY A 173 8.40 5.25 -1.66
N MET A 174 8.45 5.84 -2.87
CA MET A 174 7.80 5.33 -4.09
C MET A 174 6.32 5.03 -3.85
N LEU A 175 5.60 5.98 -3.26
CA LEU A 175 4.19 5.81 -2.95
C LEU A 175 3.32 6.43 -4.06
N ALA A 176 2.87 5.66 -5.05
CA ALA A 176 1.93 6.14 -6.06
C ALA A 176 0.97 5.04 -6.59
N PRO A 177 -0.23 5.40 -7.06
CA PRO A 177 -1.24 4.46 -7.54
C PRO A 177 -0.88 3.83 -8.88
N GLY A 178 -1.48 2.65 -9.14
CA GLY A 178 -0.84 1.59 -9.93
C GLY A 178 0.02 0.66 -9.06
N LEU A 179 -0.16 0.84 -7.74
CA LEU A 179 0.57 0.35 -6.60
C LEU A 179 1.98 0.99 -6.47
N ALA A 180 2.20 1.52 -5.27
CA ALA A 180 3.40 2.11 -4.70
C ALA A 180 4.37 1.00 -4.26
N THR A 181 5.69 1.21 -3.99
CA THR A 181 6.57 0.19 -3.35
C THR A 181 5.98 -0.25 -2.03
N MET A 182 5.06 -1.19 -2.09
CA MET A 182 4.08 -1.42 -1.06
C MET A 182 3.78 -2.89 -1.09
N LEU A 183 4.13 -3.51 0.02
CA LEU A 183 3.79 -4.89 0.31
C LEU A 183 2.72 -4.84 1.39
N VAL A 184 1.54 -5.37 1.10
CA VAL A 184 0.44 -5.47 2.06
C VAL A 184 -0.01 -6.92 2.12
N VAL A 185 -0.05 -7.45 3.34
CA VAL A 185 -0.63 -8.77 3.61
C VAL A 185 -1.81 -8.56 4.54
N ILE A 186 -2.96 -9.06 4.12
CA ILE A 186 -4.22 -9.03 4.85
C ILE A 186 -4.64 -10.47 5.06
N THR A 187 -5.10 -10.78 6.26
CA THR A 187 -5.61 -12.10 6.65
C THR A 187 -7.01 -11.95 7.21
N THR A 188 -7.83 -12.99 7.03
CA THR A 188 -9.16 -13.06 7.65
C THR A 188 -9.55 -14.49 7.97
N ASP A 189 -10.22 -14.67 9.10
CA ASP A 189 -10.82 -15.93 9.51
C ASP A 189 -12.29 -16.06 9.08
N ALA A 190 -12.84 -15.05 8.39
CA ALA A 190 -14.15 -15.13 7.75
C ALA A 190 -14.20 -16.21 6.65
N ASP A 191 -15.35 -16.88 6.52
CA ASP A 191 -15.61 -17.83 5.45
C ASP A 191 -16.08 -17.09 4.19
N LEU A 192 -15.26 -17.10 3.14
CA LEU A 192 -15.52 -16.46 1.85
C LEU A 192 -15.23 -17.46 0.73
N ASP A 193 -15.87 -17.30 -0.41
CA ASP A 193 -15.46 -17.97 -1.64
C ASP A 193 -14.44 -17.12 -2.41
N ALA A 194 -13.64 -17.72 -3.29
CA ALA A 194 -12.49 -17.05 -3.92
C ALA A 194 -12.87 -15.81 -4.75
N SER A 195 -14.03 -15.83 -5.42
CA SER A 195 -14.54 -14.68 -6.16
C SER A 195 -15.00 -13.53 -5.25
N GLU A 196 -15.54 -13.86 -4.08
CA GLU A 196 -15.97 -12.87 -3.07
C GLU A 196 -14.75 -12.17 -2.48
N ALA A 197 -13.71 -12.93 -2.11
CA ALA A 197 -12.45 -12.38 -1.63
C ALA A 197 -11.77 -11.46 -2.67
N ASP A 198 -11.76 -11.84 -3.96
CA ASP A 198 -11.20 -11.00 -5.02
C ASP A 198 -12.00 -9.72 -5.25
N ALA A 199 -13.33 -9.80 -5.30
CA ALA A 199 -14.19 -8.65 -5.50
C ALA A 199 -14.07 -7.66 -4.34
N ALA A 200 -14.12 -8.15 -3.10
CA ALA A 200 -13.95 -7.33 -1.91
C ALA A 200 -12.57 -6.65 -1.88
N LEU A 201 -11.50 -7.40 -2.20
CA LEU A 201 -10.14 -6.85 -2.23
C LEU A 201 -10.03 -5.71 -3.26
N ARG A 202 -10.48 -5.91 -4.50
CA ARG A 202 -10.41 -4.88 -5.55
C ARG A 202 -11.23 -3.64 -5.20
N SER A 203 -12.41 -3.83 -4.61
CA SER A 203 -13.25 -2.71 -4.16
C SER A 203 -12.54 -1.91 -3.06
N ALA A 204 -11.99 -2.60 -2.06
CA ALA A 204 -11.29 -1.97 -0.96
C ALA A 204 -10.03 -1.22 -1.43
N THR A 205 -9.18 -1.84 -2.24
CA THR A 205 -7.93 -1.20 -2.73
C THR A 205 -8.21 0.01 -3.62
N GLY A 206 -9.27 -0.05 -4.44
CA GLY A 206 -9.65 1.01 -5.38
C GLY A 206 -10.04 2.34 -4.70
N VAL A 207 -10.40 2.30 -3.41
CA VAL A 207 -10.77 3.47 -2.60
C VAL A 207 -9.82 3.73 -1.43
N SER A 208 -8.68 3.03 -1.37
CA SER A 208 -7.64 3.20 -0.36
C SER A 208 -6.25 3.35 -0.99
N PHE A 209 -5.54 2.25 -1.24
CA PHE A 209 -4.15 2.24 -1.71
C PHE A 209 -4.02 2.82 -3.11
N ASP A 210 -5.00 2.60 -3.99
CA ASP A 210 -5.03 3.19 -5.35
C ASP A 210 -5.33 4.71 -5.34
N ARG A 211 -5.54 5.28 -4.15
CA ARG A 211 -5.75 6.71 -3.90
C ARG A 211 -4.70 7.32 -2.98
N LEU A 212 -3.63 6.60 -2.66
CA LEU A 212 -2.46 7.12 -1.97
C LEU A 212 -1.36 7.43 -2.99
N ASP A 213 -0.94 8.69 -3.05
CA ASP A 213 0.08 9.19 -3.99
C ASP A 213 0.99 10.22 -3.32
N SER A 214 2.11 9.78 -2.74
CA SER A 214 3.12 10.66 -2.13
C SER A 214 4.04 11.30 -3.17
N ASP A 215 4.56 10.55 -4.15
CA ASP A 215 5.66 11.02 -5.01
C ASP A 215 5.47 10.76 -6.52
N GLY A 216 4.34 10.20 -6.93
CA GLY A 216 4.05 9.86 -8.32
C GLY A 216 4.86 8.68 -8.89
N CYS A 217 5.70 8.02 -8.09
CA CYS A 217 6.58 6.93 -8.52
C CYS A 217 5.95 5.55 -8.22
N MET A 218 5.26 4.98 -9.23
CA MET A 218 4.70 3.63 -9.17
C MET A 218 5.82 2.58 -9.20
N SER A 219 5.80 1.61 -8.31
CA SER A 219 6.91 0.68 -8.13
C SER A 219 6.79 -0.59 -8.97
N THR A 220 7.85 -1.38 -8.99
CA THR A 220 7.99 -2.62 -9.76
C THR A 220 7.56 -3.86 -8.97
N ASN A 221 7.25 -3.71 -7.68
CA ASN A 221 7.21 -4.82 -6.72
C ASN A 221 5.89 -4.98 -5.96
N ASP A 222 4.86 -4.27 -6.38
CA ASP A 222 3.79 -3.98 -5.44
C ASP A 222 2.72 -5.03 -5.47
N GLN A 223 2.24 -5.34 -4.28
CA GLN A 223 1.33 -6.43 -4.07
C GLN A 223 0.51 -6.18 -2.81
N VAL A 224 -0.82 -6.28 -2.94
CA VAL A 224 -1.74 -6.41 -1.81
C VAL A 224 -2.35 -7.80 -1.90
N THR A 225 -2.17 -8.61 -0.87
CA THR A 225 -2.70 -9.97 -0.78
C THR A 225 -3.72 -10.08 0.35
N LEU A 226 -4.85 -10.71 0.08
CA LEU A 226 -5.83 -11.15 1.07
C LEU A 226 -5.81 -12.68 1.16
N LEU A 227 -5.57 -13.22 2.35
CA LEU A 227 -5.70 -14.64 2.68
C LEU A 227 -6.96 -14.84 3.53
N ALA A 228 -7.91 -15.62 3.03
CA ALA A 228 -9.15 -15.94 3.73
C ALA A 228 -9.19 -17.45 4.05
N ASN A 229 -9.33 -17.78 5.33
CA ASN A 229 -9.17 -19.17 5.76
C ASN A 229 -10.43 -19.82 6.36
N GLY A 230 -11.47 -19.06 6.68
CA GLY A 230 -12.73 -19.60 7.20
C GLY A 230 -12.67 -20.19 8.62
N ALA A 231 -11.60 -19.98 9.38
CA ALA A 231 -11.44 -20.57 10.72
C ALA A 231 -12.48 -20.10 11.74
N SER A 232 -13.10 -18.92 11.55
CA SER A 232 -14.22 -18.46 12.38
C SER A 232 -15.49 -19.29 12.19
N GLY A 233 -15.62 -19.97 11.04
CA GLY A 233 -16.86 -20.65 10.63
C GLY A 233 -18.02 -19.70 10.28
N ILE A 234 -17.76 -18.38 10.22
CA ILE A 234 -18.78 -17.37 9.96
C ILE A 234 -18.63 -16.84 8.54
N ARG A 235 -19.69 -16.98 7.74
CA ARG A 235 -19.80 -16.36 6.42
C ARG A 235 -20.49 -15.00 6.55
N PRO A 236 -19.78 -13.88 6.43
CA PRO A 236 -20.38 -12.55 6.49
C PRO A 236 -21.20 -12.25 5.23
N ASP A 237 -22.07 -11.25 5.33
CA ASP A 237 -22.58 -10.56 4.15
C ASP A 237 -21.42 -9.87 3.41
N LEU A 238 -21.39 -9.96 2.07
CA LEU A 238 -20.26 -9.50 1.28
C LEU A 238 -20.06 -7.98 1.36
N ASP A 239 -21.15 -7.20 1.45
CA ASP A 239 -21.05 -5.74 1.55
C ASP A 239 -20.53 -5.34 2.94
N ALA A 240 -20.97 -6.04 3.98
CA ALA A 240 -20.45 -5.86 5.33
C ALA A 240 -18.95 -6.20 5.42
N PHE A 241 -18.52 -7.31 4.81
CA PHE A 241 -17.11 -7.69 4.76
C PHE A 241 -16.29 -6.67 3.96
N THR A 242 -16.77 -6.26 2.79
CA THR A 242 -16.09 -5.27 1.93
C THR A 242 -15.96 -3.92 2.63
N THR A 243 -16.95 -3.51 3.42
CA THR A 243 -16.89 -2.30 4.24
C THR A 243 -15.79 -2.39 5.30
N ALA A 244 -15.71 -3.49 6.04
CA ALA A 244 -14.68 -3.69 7.07
C ALA A 244 -13.27 -3.81 6.46
N LEU A 245 -13.15 -4.50 5.32
CA LEU A 245 -11.89 -4.57 4.57
C LEU A 245 -11.47 -3.19 4.08
N THR A 246 -12.42 -2.37 3.60
CA THR A 246 -12.16 -0.99 3.20
C THR A 246 -11.69 -0.13 4.36
N GLU A 247 -12.30 -0.28 5.55
CA GLU A 247 -11.86 0.38 6.78
C GLU A 247 -10.41 0.04 7.13
N LEU A 248 -10.07 -1.25 7.15
CA LEU A 248 -8.70 -1.72 7.40
C LEU A 248 -7.70 -1.19 6.36
N CYS A 249 -8.04 -1.28 5.08
CA CYS A 249 -7.16 -0.81 4.00
C CYS A 249 -6.97 0.72 4.05
N ARG A 250 -7.98 1.50 4.45
CA ARG A 250 -7.87 2.95 4.65
C ARG A 250 -7.00 3.29 5.84
N GLU A 251 -7.13 2.57 6.96
CA GLU A 251 -6.25 2.75 8.12
C GLU A 251 -4.79 2.49 7.75
N LEU A 252 -4.51 1.40 7.03
CA LEU A 252 -3.16 1.10 6.55
C LEU A 252 -2.66 2.18 5.57
N ALA A 253 -3.50 2.66 4.65
CA ALA A 253 -3.14 3.75 3.73
C ALA A 253 -2.80 5.06 4.47
N GLN A 254 -3.54 5.41 5.53
CA GLN A 254 -3.22 6.56 6.37
C GLN A 254 -1.90 6.37 7.12
N LYS A 255 -1.62 5.17 7.65
CA LYS A 255 -0.33 4.86 8.28
C LYS A 255 0.83 4.94 7.28
N LEU A 256 0.62 4.57 6.02
CA LEU A 256 1.59 4.74 4.94
C LEU A 256 1.82 6.23 4.64
N GLN A 257 0.76 7.03 4.57
CA GLN A 257 0.84 8.48 4.35
C GLN A 257 1.58 9.21 5.48
N THR A 258 1.24 8.91 6.74
CA THR A 258 1.85 9.56 7.90
C THR A 258 3.33 9.21 8.06
N ASP A 259 3.75 8.03 7.61
CA ASP A 259 5.14 7.59 7.66
C ASP A 259 5.89 7.79 6.33
N ALA A 260 5.37 8.64 5.44
CA ALA A 260 6.02 8.93 4.17
C ALA A 260 7.34 9.69 4.36
N GLU A 261 8.34 9.36 3.55
CA GLU A 261 9.71 9.87 3.61
C GLU A 261 9.76 11.41 3.63
N GLY A 262 10.39 11.96 4.67
CA GLY A 262 10.55 13.39 4.89
C GLY A 262 9.26 14.23 4.98
N ALA A 263 8.06 13.62 5.03
CA ALA A 263 6.80 14.37 4.99
C ALA A 263 6.51 15.14 6.28
N SER A 264 6.09 16.41 6.16
CA SER A 264 5.66 17.23 7.29
C SER A 264 4.14 17.43 7.35
N HIS A 265 3.44 17.25 6.22
CA HIS A 265 1.98 17.31 6.12
C HIS A 265 1.37 16.01 5.57
N ASP A 266 0.20 15.66 6.10
CA ASP A 266 -0.71 14.63 5.60
C ASP A 266 -1.88 15.34 4.89
N ILE A 267 -1.83 15.35 3.55
CA ILE A 267 -2.75 16.10 2.70
C ILE A 267 -3.88 15.19 2.21
N THR A 268 -5.12 15.55 2.51
CA THR A 268 -6.33 14.92 1.99
C THR A 268 -6.95 15.83 0.94
N ILE A 269 -6.95 15.39 -0.32
CA ILE A 269 -7.56 16.11 -1.43
C ILE A 269 -8.92 15.49 -1.73
N GLU A 270 -9.99 16.23 -1.50
CA GLU A 270 -11.36 15.85 -1.78
C GLU A 270 -11.85 16.61 -3.01
N VAL A 271 -12.19 15.89 -4.06
CA VAL A 271 -12.78 16.45 -5.27
C VAL A 271 -14.26 16.08 -5.29
N THR A 272 -15.14 17.08 -5.30
CA THR A 272 -16.59 16.92 -5.22
C THR A 272 -17.27 17.41 -6.49
N ASN A 273 -18.51 16.92 -6.71
CA ASN A 273 -19.36 17.29 -7.84
C ASN A 273 -18.70 17.16 -9.21
N ALA A 274 -17.86 16.13 -9.40
CA ALA A 274 -17.34 15.75 -10.71
C ALA A 274 -18.40 15.02 -11.55
N MET A 275 -18.22 14.96 -12.87
CA MET A 275 -19.08 14.17 -13.77
C MET A 275 -19.00 12.68 -13.47
N THR A 276 -17.80 12.18 -13.21
CA THR A 276 -17.55 10.77 -12.87
C THR A 276 -16.51 10.67 -11.76
N GLU A 277 -16.50 9.55 -11.04
CA GLU A 277 -15.48 9.29 -10.01
C GLU A 277 -14.07 9.20 -10.62
N HIS A 278 -13.96 8.70 -11.85
CA HIS A 278 -12.69 8.67 -12.58
C HIS A 278 -12.11 10.07 -12.78
N GLU A 279 -12.95 11.02 -13.20
CA GLU A 279 -12.55 12.42 -13.35
C GLU A 279 -12.17 13.06 -12.00
N ALA A 280 -12.91 12.77 -10.92
CA ALA A 280 -12.56 13.22 -9.59
C ALA A 280 -11.18 12.70 -9.13
N VAL A 281 -10.89 11.42 -9.39
CA VAL A 281 -9.58 10.81 -9.12
C VAL A 281 -8.49 11.46 -9.97
N GLU A 282 -8.75 11.71 -11.26
CA GLU A 282 -7.79 12.38 -12.16
C GLU A 282 -7.41 13.77 -11.64
N VAL A 283 -8.41 14.58 -11.26
CA VAL A 283 -8.23 15.92 -10.71
C VAL A 283 -7.44 15.89 -9.42
N GLY A 284 -7.85 15.06 -8.45
CA GLY A 284 -7.16 14.95 -7.17
C GLY A 284 -5.71 14.50 -7.35
N ARG A 285 -5.46 13.57 -8.28
CA ARG A 285 -4.12 13.06 -8.59
C ARG A 285 -3.23 14.09 -9.28
N SER A 286 -3.79 14.93 -10.16
CA SER A 286 -3.05 16.03 -10.78
C SER A 286 -2.49 16.98 -9.72
N VAL A 287 -3.29 17.32 -8.72
CA VAL A 287 -2.87 18.18 -7.60
C VAL A 287 -1.87 17.46 -6.70
N ALA A 288 -2.12 16.19 -6.36
CA ALA A 288 -1.23 15.38 -5.50
C ALA A 288 0.20 15.25 -6.06
N ARG A 289 0.35 15.23 -7.38
CA ARG A 289 1.64 15.14 -8.09
C ARG A 289 2.27 16.49 -8.44
N ASN A 290 1.62 17.59 -8.07
CA ASN A 290 2.10 18.91 -8.44
C ASN A 290 3.17 19.40 -7.45
N ASN A 291 4.43 19.39 -7.86
CA ASN A 291 5.56 19.82 -7.01
C ASN A 291 5.42 21.25 -6.48
N LEU A 292 4.82 22.17 -7.26
CA LEU A 292 4.57 23.52 -6.78
C LEU A 292 3.55 23.49 -5.64
N PHE A 293 2.43 22.80 -5.78
CA PHE A 293 1.44 22.67 -4.70
C PHE A 293 2.07 22.06 -3.44
N LYS A 294 2.75 20.92 -3.58
CA LYS A 294 3.40 20.22 -2.45
C LYS A 294 4.44 21.09 -1.74
N ALA A 295 5.26 21.83 -2.49
CA ALA A 295 6.24 22.75 -1.91
C ALA A 295 5.59 24.00 -1.27
N ALA A 296 4.43 24.44 -1.76
CA ALA A 296 3.67 25.52 -1.13
C ALA A 296 3.14 25.09 0.24
N VAL A 297 2.56 23.89 0.33
CA VAL A 297 2.06 23.34 1.61
C VAL A 297 3.21 23.19 2.61
N PHE A 298 4.36 22.64 2.21
CA PHE A 298 5.56 22.60 3.06
C PHE A 298 5.96 23.99 3.59
N GLY A 299 5.86 25.02 2.73
CA GLY A 299 6.11 26.41 3.09
C GLY A 299 4.99 27.10 3.89
N ASN A 300 3.94 26.38 4.30
CA ASN A 300 2.72 26.92 4.90
C ASN A 300 2.06 28.02 4.05
N ASP A 301 2.13 27.89 2.72
CA ASP A 301 1.54 28.82 1.74
C ASP A 301 0.22 28.24 1.16
N PRO A 302 -0.96 28.73 1.60
CA PRO A 302 -2.28 28.30 1.09
C PRO A 302 -2.54 28.80 -0.34
N ASN A 303 -1.82 28.24 -1.29
CA ASN A 303 -1.72 28.73 -2.66
C ASN A 303 -2.75 28.06 -3.59
N TRP A 304 -4.00 28.52 -3.53
CA TRP A 304 -5.08 28.01 -4.39
C TRP A 304 -4.84 28.24 -5.90
N GLY A 305 -4.01 29.22 -6.27
CA GLY A 305 -3.61 29.42 -7.67
C GLY A 305 -2.84 28.22 -8.23
N ARG A 306 -1.99 27.57 -7.41
CA ARG A 306 -1.30 26.33 -7.79
C ARG A 306 -2.27 25.15 -7.95
N VAL A 307 -3.36 25.13 -7.18
CA VAL A 307 -4.44 24.14 -7.32
C VAL A 307 -5.14 24.32 -8.67
N LEU A 308 -5.61 25.54 -8.99
CA LEU A 308 -6.25 25.82 -10.28
C LEU A 308 -5.34 25.52 -11.47
N ALA A 309 -4.05 25.88 -11.37
CA ALA A 309 -3.07 25.56 -12.40
C ALA A 309 -2.89 24.05 -12.61
N ALA A 310 -2.97 23.24 -11.54
CA ALA A 310 -2.84 21.78 -11.62
C ALA A 310 -4.10 21.11 -12.17
N ILE A 311 -5.30 21.51 -11.76
CA ILE A 311 -6.53 20.90 -12.29
C ILE A 311 -6.75 21.25 -13.76
N GLY A 312 -6.28 22.43 -14.20
CA GLY A 312 -6.38 22.90 -15.59
C GLY A 312 -5.59 22.06 -16.61
N THR A 313 -4.76 21.10 -16.18
CA THR A 313 -4.04 20.17 -17.08
C THR A 313 -4.76 18.83 -17.28
N THR A 314 -5.91 18.63 -16.62
CA THR A 314 -6.66 17.37 -16.66
C THR A 314 -7.63 17.32 -17.86
N SER A 315 -8.11 16.11 -18.15
CA SER A 315 -9.16 15.85 -19.14
C SER A 315 -10.57 15.85 -18.55
N ALA A 316 -10.69 16.07 -17.24
CA ALA A 316 -11.98 16.16 -16.54
C ALA A 316 -12.84 17.30 -17.10
N GLN A 317 -14.15 17.08 -17.10
CA GLN A 317 -15.11 18.04 -17.61
C GLN A 317 -15.46 19.06 -16.53
N PHE A 318 -14.99 20.30 -16.63
CA PHE A 318 -15.39 21.40 -15.75
C PHE A 318 -15.09 22.76 -16.39
N ASP A 319 -15.73 23.82 -15.91
CA ASP A 319 -15.34 25.20 -16.24
C ASP A 319 -14.37 25.72 -15.17
N PRO A 320 -13.10 26.03 -15.48
CA PRO A 320 -12.16 26.55 -14.49
C PRO A 320 -12.62 27.88 -13.87
N TYR A 321 -13.55 28.60 -14.51
CA TYR A 321 -14.14 29.83 -14.00
C TYR A 321 -15.38 29.61 -13.13
N ASP A 322 -15.75 28.37 -12.82
CA ASP A 322 -16.87 28.02 -11.92
C ASP A 322 -16.42 27.12 -10.74
N VAL A 323 -15.12 26.88 -10.58
CA VAL A 323 -14.57 26.02 -9.51
C VAL A 323 -14.46 26.75 -8.18
N ASP A 324 -14.80 26.06 -7.10
CA ASP A 324 -14.51 26.49 -5.72
C ASP A 324 -13.33 25.68 -5.15
N VAL A 325 -12.48 26.34 -4.35
CA VAL A 325 -11.39 25.69 -3.62
C VAL A 325 -11.42 26.12 -2.17
N SER A 326 -11.42 25.14 -1.26
CA SER A 326 -11.30 25.35 0.18
C SER A 326 -10.07 24.65 0.74
N MET A 327 -9.38 25.30 1.68
CA MET A 327 -8.26 24.72 2.42
C MET A 327 -8.55 24.82 3.91
N ASN A 328 -8.53 23.69 4.62
CA ASN A 328 -8.84 23.62 6.06
C ASN A 328 -10.13 24.36 6.45
N GLY A 329 -11.19 24.22 5.64
CA GLY A 329 -12.50 24.83 5.85
C GLY A 329 -12.62 26.31 5.46
N VAL A 330 -11.56 26.93 4.93
CA VAL A 330 -11.60 28.30 4.41
C VAL A 330 -11.67 28.27 2.89
N ARG A 331 -12.79 28.76 2.33
CA ARG A 331 -12.99 28.90 0.89
C ARG A 331 -12.20 30.08 0.35
N VAL A 332 -11.09 29.77 -0.32
CA VAL A 332 -10.10 30.74 -0.82
C VAL A 332 -10.30 31.08 -2.31
N CYS A 333 -11.01 30.21 -3.04
CA CYS A 333 -11.45 30.44 -4.41
C CYS A 333 -12.94 30.18 -4.53
N THR A 334 -13.66 31.04 -5.24
CA THR A 334 -15.07 30.83 -5.62
C THR A 334 -15.30 31.29 -7.04
N ALA A 335 -16.00 30.48 -7.83
CA ALA A 335 -16.21 30.73 -9.25
C ALA A 335 -14.91 31.14 -9.98
N GLY A 336 -13.86 30.34 -9.77
CA GLY A 336 -12.53 30.55 -10.38
C GLY A 336 -11.80 31.84 -10.00
N GLY A 337 -12.33 32.61 -9.04
CA GLY A 337 -11.77 33.88 -8.58
C GLY A 337 -11.44 33.90 -7.08
N PRO A 338 -10.71 34.92 -6.59
CA PRO A 338 -10.40 35.05 -5.17
C PRO A 338 -11.68 35.17 -4.31
N ASP A 339 -11.72 34.44 -3.18
CA ASP A 339 -12.77 34.58 -2.14
C ASP A 339 -12.15 35.09 -0.83
N ARG A 340 -12.11 34.27 0.23
CA ARG A 340 -11.56 34.70 1.53
C ARG A 340 -10.05 34.88 1.47
N PRO A 341 -9.48 35.78 2.30
CA PRO A 341 -8.03 35.92 2.43
C PRO A 341 -7.38 34.59 2.77
N ARG A 342 -6.31 34.26 2.05
CA ARG A 342 -5.58 33.01 2.27
C ARG A 342 -4.91 32.96 3.65
N GLU A 343 -4.65 34.13 4.25
CA GLU A 343 -4.09 34.30 5.59
C GLU A 343 -5.02 33.75 6.69
N GLU A 344 -6.30 33.48 6.38
CA GLU A 344 -7.23 32.83 7.28
C GLU A 344 -7.08 31.30 7.32
N VAL A 345 -6.31 30.71 6.39
CA VAL A 345 -6.00 29.28 6.37
C VAL A 345 -4.81 29.01 7.30
N ASP A 346 -5.02 28.16 8.31
CA ASP A 346 -3.91 27.63 9.12
C ASP A 346 -3.43 26.30 8.54
N LEU A 347 -2.21 26.29 7.99
CA LEU A 347 -1.54 25.08 7.52
C LEU A 347 -0.52 24.53 8.53
N THR A 348 -0.33 25.15 9.69
CA THR A 348 0.65 24.68 10.70
C THR A 348 0.40 23.24 11.17
N PRO A 349 -0.86 22.77 11.33
CA PRO A 349 -1.12 21.38 11.65
C PRO A 349 -0.69 20.44 10.52
N ARG A 350 -0.12 19.28 10.89
CA ARG A 350 0.24 18.23 9.92
C ARG A 350 -0.92 17.84 9.00
N ALA A 351 -2.12 17.72 9.55
CA ALA A 351 -3.30 17.38 8.75
C ALA A 351 -3.76 18.59 7.92
N MET A 352 -3.87 18.39 6.61
CA MET A 352 -4.33 19.39 5.66
C MET A 352 -5.45 18.81 4.79
N HIS A 353 -6.57 19.51 4.70
CA HIS A 353 -7.70 19.16 3.85
C HIS A 353 -7.85 20.20 2.74
N LEU A 354 -7.87 19.71 1.51
CA LEU A 354 -8.11 20.48 0.30
C LEU A 354 -9.42 20.00 -0.32
N GLU A 355 -10.40 20.87 -0.42
CA GLU A 355 -11.66 20.59 -1.11
C GLU A 355 -11.68 21.33 -2.46
N ILE A 356 -12.03 20.62 -3.53
CA ILE A 356 -12.17 21.14 -4.89
C ILE A 356 -13.55 20.77 -5.39
N ASP A 357 -14.42 21.76 -5.59
CA ASP A 357 -15.77 21.54 -6.10
C ASP A 357 -15.83 21.90 -7.59
N LEU A 358 -16.07 20.89 -8.43
CA LEU A 358 -16.12 21.03 -9.89
C LEU A 358 -17.48 21.47 -10.44
N LYS A 359 -18.55 21.46 -9.63
CA LYS A 359 -19.92 21.94 -9.97
C LYS A 359 -20.62 21.29 -11.17
N VAL A 360 -20.08 20.24 -11.76
CA VAL A 360 -20.60 19.65 -13.02
C VAL A 360 -21.43 18.39 -12.83
N GLY A 361 -21.34 17.72 -11.69
CA GLY A 361 -21.97 16.43 -11.43
C GLY A 361 -22.21 16.15 -9.96
N SER A 362 -22.05 14.89 -9.56
CA SER A 362 -22.32 14.42 -8.18
C SER A 362 -21.31 13.39 -7.67
N ALA A 363 -20.30 13.06 -8.49
CA ALA A 363 -19.28 12.11 -8.10
C ALA A 363 -18.22 12.78 -7.21
N THR A 364 -17.71 12.01 -6.26
CA THR A 364 -16.67 12.45 -5.32
C THR A 364 -15.54 11.43 -5.27
N ALA A 365 -14.31 11.91 -5.14
CA ALA A 365 -13.17 11.07 -4.83
C ALA A 365 -12.21 11.78 -3.87
N THR A 366 -11.52 10.98 -3.06
CA THR A 366 -10.49 11.46 -2.13
C THR A 366 -9.15 10.87 -2.52
N ILE A 367 -8.11 11.70 -2.57
CA ILE A 367 -6.71 11.32 -2.77
C ILE A 367 -5.89 11.71 -1.53
N LEU A 368 -5.05 10.82 -1.06
CA LEU A 368 -4.11 11.05 0.03
C LEU A 368 -2.73 11.33 -0.56
N THR A 369 -2.06 12.37 -0.08
CA THR A 369 -0.71 12.74 -0.50
C THR A 369 0.04 13.42 0.64
N ASN A 370 1.29 13.81 0.39
CA ASN A 370 2.14 14.53 1.33
C ASN A 370 2.69 15.81 0.70
N ASP A 371 3.38 16.63 1.46
CA ASP A 371 4.14 17.76 0.95
C ASP A 371 5.49 17.33 0.34
N LEU A 372 6.23 18.29 -0.23
CA LEU A 372 7.57 18.07 -0.79
C LEU A 372 8.56 18.89 0.03
N THR A 373 9.36 18.21 0.83
CA THR A 373 10.24 18.83 1.83
C THR A 373 11.72 18.72 1.43
N HIS A 374 12.58 19.40 2.19
CA HIS A 374 14.03 19.21 2.07
C HIS A 374 14.46 17.80 2.52
N ASP A 375 13.78 17.22 3.51
CA ASP A 375 14.11 15.91 4.06
C ASP A 375 13.85 14.80 3.04
N TYR A 376 12.74 14.89 2.29
CA TYR A 376 12.47 13.97 1.18
C TYR A 376 13.63 13.96 0.17
N VAL A 377 14.12 15.15 -0.21
CA VAL A 377 15.26 15.28 -1.12
C VAL A 377 16.53 14.72 -0.51
N HIS A 378 16.77 14.96 0.79
CA HIS A 378 17.95 14.45 1.48
C HIS A 378 17.95 12.92 1.53
N GLU A 379 16.85 12.31 1.98
CA GLU A 379 16.68 10.85 2.10
C GLU A 379 16.90 10.15 0.76
N ASN A 380 16.33 10.69 -0.31
CA ASN A 380 16.40 10.11 -1.66
C ASN A 380 17.63 10.53 -2.50
N SER A 381 18.57 11.30 -1.93
CA SER A 381 19.82 11.68 -2.63
C SER A 381 21.09 11.30 -1.87
N ALA A 382 21.03 11.19 -0.54
CA ALA A 382 22.18 10.84 0.28
C ALA A 382 22.42 9.32 0.34
N TYR A 383 21.37 8.52 0.13
CA TYR A 383 21.39 7.07 0.22
C TYR A 383 20.80 6.44 -1.05
N ALA A 384 21.28 5.24 -1.39
CA ALA A 384 20.59 4.40 -2.37
C ALA A 384 19.51 3.59 -1.64
N SER A 385 18.26 3.74 -2.07
CA SER A 385 17.07 3.12 -1.46
C SER A 385 16.39 2.14 -2.40
#